data_AF-A0ABD7INW7-F1
#
_entry.id   AF-A0ABD7INW7-F1
#
_cell.length_a   1.000
_cell.length_b   1.000
_cell.length_c   1.000
_cell.angle_alpha   90.00
_cell.angle_beta   90.00
_cell.angle_gamma   90.00
#
_symmetry.space_group_name_H-M   'P 1'
#
loop_
_entity.id
_entity.type
_entity.pdbx_description
1 polymer ?
#
loop_
_entity_poly.entity_id
_entity_poly.type
_entity_poly.pdbx_seq_one_letter_code
_entity_poly.pdbx_strand_id
1 'polypeptide(L)'
;MESQHKTLARLLQADLVPIAHVSFNQMYTGYSRRYGTVIFVKVFGPDRERKFRTEQQVTAQLTNRVLAGFQLASHEWVLVLRDWQLTPVPKTLTPALVYQMGWLVSQFHRAVQLPTIQNLMPVLDFDGMVARVDRLETSPHYSELVTLLQYFLDRQTMLRRALAQQPVVTLHGDMGTRNFRYHHGQLVLIDFERARRGYALEDCLKFFFEDLQQRSVLIQAFWAGYGADLQMPPLVKQWLLLQCSTGIFTYVNQIADPSFEAVGVEMLAQVTLPNH
;
A
#
# COMPACT_ATOMS: atom_id res chain seq x y z
N MET A 1 -26.44 -15.77 -19.24
CA MET A 1 -25.36 -14.79 -18.98
C MET A 1 -24.05 -15.42 -19.38
N GLU A 2 -23.29 -14.80 -20.28
CA GLU A 2 -21.92 -15.22 -20.61
C GLU A 2 -21.02 -14.98 -19.38
N SER A 3 -20.11 -15.89 -19.05
CA SER A 3 -19.22 -15.68 -17.89
C SER A 3 -18.28 -14.50 -18.14
N GLN A 4 -17.91 -13.77 -17.08
CA GLN A 4 -17.02 -12.60 -17.16
C GLN A 4 -15.72 -12.95 -17.91
N HIS A 5 -15.15 -14.13 -17.63
CA HIS A 5 -13.99 -14.66 -18.32
C HIS A 5 -14.20 -14.75 -19.86
N LYS A 6 -15.31 -15.34 -20.33
CA LYS A 6 -15.59 -15.43 -21.78
C LYS A 6 -15.76 -14.05 -22.43
N THR A 7 -16.41 -13.13 -21.72
CA THR A 7 -16.57 -11.74 -22.17
C THR A 7 -15.20 -11.06 -22.34
N LEU A 8 -14.31 -11.17 -21.35
CA LEU A 8 -12.95 -10.63 -21.40
C LEU A 8 -12.12 -11.25 -22.52
N ALA A 9 -12.12 -12.58 -22.64
CA ALA A 9 -11.39 -13.31 -23.67
C ALA A 9 -11.79 -12.82 -25.08
N ARG A 10 -13.09 -12.61 -25.32
CA ARG A 10 -13.60 -12.06 -26.59
C ARG A 10 -13.17 -10.61 -26.82
N LEU A 11 -13.37 -9.72 -25.84
CA LEU A 11 -13.04 -8.29 -25.97
C LEU A 11 -11.54 -8.03 -26.20
N LEU A 12 -10.70 -8.86 -25.56
CA LEU A 12 -9.25 -8.77 -25.62
C LEU A 12 -8.64 -9.66 -26.71
N GLN A 13 -9.46 -10.46 -27.41
CA GLN A 13 -9.03 -11.48 -28.37
C GLN A 13 -7.90 -12.34 -27.81
N ALA A 14 -8.08 -12.84 -26.59
CA ALA A 14 -7.04 -13.45 -25.79
C ALA A 14 -7.47 -14.79 -25.19
N ASP A 15 -6.52 -15.73 -25.14
CA ASP A 15 -6.67 -17.01 -24.46
C ASP A 15 -6.31 -16.82 -22.98
N LEU A 16 -7.27 -16.31 -22.21
CA LEU A 16 -7.06 -15.97 -20.80
C LEU A 16 -7.07 -17.22 -19.91
N VAL A 17 -6.19 -17.23 -18.93
CA VAL A 17 -6.12 -18.22 -17.85
C VAL A 17 -6.21 -17.47 -16.52
N PRO A 18 -7.07 -17.91 -15.58
CA PRO A 18 -7.15 -17.28 -14.28
C PRO A 18 -5.85 -17.49 -13.49
N ILE A 19 -5.42 -16.45 -12.78
CA ILE A 19 -4.30 -16.53 -11.85
C ILE A 19 -4.89 -16.76 -10.47
N ALA A 20 -4.57 -17.91 -9.86
CA ALA A 20 -4.95 -18.18 -8.48
C ALA A 20 -4.13 -17.27 -7.54
N HIS A 21 -4.77 -16.25 -6.98
CA HIS A 21 -4.18 -15.36 -6.00
C HIS A 21 -5.20 -15.03 -4.92
N VAL A 22 -4.78 -14.96 -3.65
CA VAL A 22 -5.61 -14.47 -2.56
C VAL A 22 -5.67 -12.95 -2.68
N SER A 23 -6.64 -12.43 -3.44
CA SER A 23 -6.89 -10.99 -3.54
C SER A 23 -8.37 -10.73 -3.77
N PHE A 24 -8.82 -9.51 -3.45
CA PHE A 24 -10.17 -9.06 -3.74
C PHE A 24 -10.43 -8.82 -5.25
N ASN A 25 -9.40 -8.87 -6.09
CA ASN A 25 -9.48 -8.65 -7.52
C ASN A 25 -9.30 -9.98 -8.26
N GLN A 26 -10.05 -10.17 -9.35
CA GLN A 26 -9.83 -11.31 -10.23
C GLN A 26 -8.71 -10.97 -11.21
N MET A 27 -7.83 -11.93 -11.46
CA MET A 27 -6.64 -11.73 -12.28
C MET A 27 -6.55 -12.81 -13.36
N TYR A 28 -6.11 -12.43 -14.54
CA TYR A 28 -5.92 -13.32 -15.68
C TYR A 28 -4.59 -13.01 -16.39
N THR A 29 -4.01 -14.02 -17.04
CA THR A 29 -2.93 -13.83 -18.02
C THR A 29 -3.21 -14.61 -19.30
N GLY A 30 -2.68 -14.17 -20.42
CA GLY A 30 -2.85 -14.86 -21.69
C GLY A 30 -2.29 -14.07 -22.88
N TYR A 31 -2.04 -14.74 -23.99
CA TYR A 31 -1.65 -14.06 -25.22
C TYR A 31 -2.86 -13.36 -25.84
N SER A 32 -2.74 -12.05 -26.10
CA SER A 32 -3.76 -11.26 -26.79
C SER A 32 -3.36 -10.99 -28.23
N ARG A 33 -4.19 -11.45 -29.17
CA ARG A 33 -4.03 -11.11 -30.60
C ARG A 33 -4.25 -9.62 -30.86
N ARG A 34 -5.12 -8.98 -30.08
CA ARG A 34 -5.42 -7.55 -30.17
C ARG A 34 -4.20 -6.67 -29.87
N TYR A 35 -3.38 -7.06 -28.89
CA TYR A 35 -2.19 -6.31 -28.48
C TYR A 35 -0.87 -6.91 -28.95
N GLY A 36 -0.88 -8.10 -29.56
CA GLY A 36 0.31 -8.80 -30.06
C GLY A 36 1.30 -9.20 -28.96
N THR A 37 0.81 -9.43 -27.73
CA THR A 37 1.67 -9.70 -26.57
C THR A 37 0.92 -10.49 -25.49
N VAL A 38 1.67 -11.03 -24.53
CA VAL A 38 1.08 -11.61 -23.31
C VAL A 38 0.62 -10.47 -22.41
N ILE A 39 -0.64 -10.55 -21.98
CA ILE A 39 -1.27 -9.52 -21.16
C ILE A 39 -1.57 -10.05 -19.76
N PHE A 40 -1.47 -9.17 -18.78
CA PHE A 40 -1.97 -9.36 -17.42
C PHE A 40 -3.22 -8.50 -17.26
N VAL A 41 -4.32 -9.09 -16.81
CA VAL A 41 -5.61 -8.42 -16.66
C VAL A 41 -6.00 -8.41 -15.19
N LYS A 42 -6.27 -7.23 -14.63
CA LYS A 42 -6.77 -7.04 -13.27
C LYS A 42 -8.20 -6.51 -13.33
N VAL A 43 -9.14 -7.23 -12.73
CA VAL A 43 -10.56 -6.87 -12.68
C VAL A 43 -10.93 -6.44 -11.27
N PHE A 44 -11.42 -5.22 -11.15
CA PHE A 44 -11.85 -4.59 -9.91
C PHE A 44 -13.37 -4.57 -9.83
N GLY A 45 -13.92 -4.78 -8.64
CA GLY A 45 -15.35 -4.70 -8.40
C GLY A 45 -15.96 -3.33 -8.76
N PRO A 46 -17.29 -3.24 -8.96
CA PRO A 46 -17.95 -2.01 -9.40
C PRO A 46 -17.72 -0.80 -8.49
N ASP A 47 -17.60 -1.04 -7.17
CA ASP A 47 -17.36 -0.05 -6.11
C ASP A 47 -15.89 0.38 -5.98
N ARG A 48 -14.99 -0.13 -6.84
CA ARG A 48 -13.54 0.06 -6.74
C ARG A 48 -12.94 0.95 -7.83
N GLU A 49 -13.72 1.84 -8.43
CA GLU A 49 -13.23 2.76 -9.47
C GLU A 49 -11.97 3.50 -9.02
N ARG A 50 -11.97 4.06 -7.79
CA ARG A 50 -10.81 4.82 -7.28
C ARG A 50 -9.53 3.99 -7.30
N LYS A 51 -9.59 2.74 -6.84
CA LYS A 51 -8.45 1.82 -6.83
C LYS A 51 -7.95 1.51 -8.24
N PHE A 52 -8.88 1.24 -9.16
CA PHE A 52 -8.58 1.04 -10.58
C PHE A 52 -7.89 2.26 -11.19
N ARG A 53 -8.44 3.47 -10.99
CA ARG A 53 -7.89 4.72 -11.52
C ARG A 53 -6.50 4.99 -10.97
N THR A 54 -6.30 4.80 -9.66
CA THR A 54 -4.99 4.97 -9.02
C THR A 54 -3.97 3.99 -9.59
N GLU A 55 -4.29 2.69 -9.67
CA GLU A 55 -3.40 1.68 -10.25
C GLU A 55 -3.01 2.05 -11.69
N GLN A 56 -4.00 2.41 -12.52
CA GLN A 56 -3.78 2.79 -13.91
C GLN A 56 -2.89 4.02 -14.02
N GLN A 57 -3.20 5.08 -13.28
CA GLN A 57 -2.49 6.36 -13.35
C GLN A 57 -1.04 6.24 -12.87
N VAL A 58 -0.81 5.54 -11.75
CA VAL A 58 0.55 5.37 -11.21
C VAL A 58 1.38 4.45 -12.11
N THR A 59 0.81 3.34 -12.58
CA THR A 59 1.52 2.42 -13.49
C THR A 59 1.92 3.11 -14.79
N ALA A 60 1.05 3.96 -15.35
CA ALA A 60 1.32 4.70 -16.59
C ALA A 60 2.41 5.78 -16.45
N GLN A 61 2.62 6.34 -15.24
CA GLN A 61 3.71 7.29 -14.98
C GLN A 61 5.07 6.60 -14.90
N LEU A 62 5.11 5.37 -14.38
CA LEU A 62 6.35 4.65 -14.11
C LEU A 62 6.80 3.77 -15.27
N THR A 63 5.85 3.30 -16.08
CA THR A 63 6.09 2.24 -17.06
C THR A 63 5.21 2.42 -18.28
N ASN A 64 5.59 1.76 -19.37
CA ASN A 64 4.71 1.59 -20.53
C ASN A 64 3.78 0.37 -20.39
N ARG A 65 3.57 -0.22 -19.20
CA ARG A 65 2.78 -1.47 -19.09
C ARG A 65 1.32 -1.30 -19.43
N VAL A 66 0.72 -0.14 -19.16
CA VAL A 66 -0.71 0.07 -19.37
C VAL A 66 -1.04 -0.03 -20.85
N LEU A 67 -1.87 -1.00 -21.22
CA LEU A 67 -2.36 -1.20 -22.58
C LEU A 67 -3.76 -0.61 -22.76
N ALA A 68 -4.64 -0.83 -21.78
CA ALA A 68 -6.00 -0.30 -21.79
C ALA A 68 -6.61 -0.28 -20.38
N GLY A 69 -7.63 0.55 -20.21
CA GLY A 69 -8.52 0.52 -19.06
C GLY A 69 -9.96 0.81 -19.50
N PHE A 70 -10.93 0.03 -19.04
CA PHE A 70 -12.34 0.19 -19.42
C PHE A 70 -13.28 -0.40 -18.36
N GLN A 71 -14.57 -0.11 -18.48
CA GLN A 71 -15.62 -0.70 -17.64
C GLN A 71 -16.44 -1.72 -18.44
N LEU A 72 -16.77 -2.85 -17.83
CA LEU A 72 -17.70 -3.83 -18.41
C LEU A 72 -19.14 -3.33 -18.30
N ALA A 73 -20.05 -3.91 -19.09
CA ALA A 73 -21.48 -3.66 -18.96
C ALA A 73 -22.05 -4.07 -17.60
N SER A 74 -21.38 -5.00 -16.91
CA SER A 74 -21.65 -5.43 -15.54
C SER A 74 -21.00 -4.52 -14.47
N HIS A 75 -20.45 -3.37 -14.89
CA HIS A 75 -19.87 -2.31 -14.07
C HIS A 75 -18.51 -2.57 -13.42
N GLU A 76 -17.90 -3.75 -13.57
CA GLU A 76 -16.52 -3.98 -13.14
C GLU A 76 -15.53 -3.18 -13.97
N TRP A 77 -14.44 -2.77 -13.33
CA TRP A 77 -13.36 -2.03 -13.97
C TRP A 77 -12.23 -2.96 -14.34
N VAL A 78 -11.73 -2.84 -15.57
CA VAL A 78 -10.73 -3.75 -16.14
C VAL A 78 -9.49 -2.96 -16.50
N LEU A 79 -8.35 -3.34 -15.93
CA LEU A 79 -7.03 -2.84 -16.30
C LEU A 79 -6.27 -3.93 -17.07
N VAL A 80 -5.79 -3.58 -18.26
CA VAL A 80 -4.99 -4.46 -19.11
C VAL A 80 -3.56 -3.95 -19.13
N LEU A 81 -2.63 -4.81 -18.72
CA LEU A 81 -1.20 -4.52 -18.65
C LEU A 81 -0.42 -5.47 -19.56
N ARG A 82 0.75 -5.06 -20.03
CA ARG A 82 1.78 -5.98 -20.53
C ARG A 82 2.21 -6.89 -19.38
N ASP A 83 2.20 -8.20 -19.63
CA ASP A 83 2.74 -9.15 -18.66
C ASP A 83 4.27 -9.09 -18.71
N TRP A 84 4.87 -8.71 -17.59
CA TRP A 84 6.33 -8.59 -17.44
C TRP A 84 6.97 -9.83 -16.84
N GLN A 85 6.21 -10.91 -16.62
CA GLN A 85 6.70 -12.17 -16.04
C GLN A 85 7.55 -11.92 -14.78
N LEU A 86 7.00 -11.13 -13.88
CA LEU A 86 7.68 -10.63 -12.70
C LEU A 86 8.09 -11.79 -11.77
N THR A 87 9.32 -11.76 -11.28
CA THR A 87 9.79 -12.74 -10.30
C THR A 87 9.87 -12.14 -8.89
N PRO A 88 9.63 -12.95 -7.84
CA PRO A 88 9.72 -12.47 -6.45
C PRO A 88 11.16 -12.11 -6.06
N VAL A 89 11.29 -11.17 -5.13
CA VAL A 89 12.55 -11.00 -4.40
C VAL A 89 12.82 -12.19 -3.46
N PRO A 90 14.08 -12.45 -3.06
CA PRO A 90 14.40 -13.46 -2.06
C PRO A 90 13.65 -13.23 -0.73
N LYS A 91 13.27 -14.32 -0.07
CA LYS A 91 12.63 -14.24 1.26
C LYS A 91 13.57 -13.66 2.33
N THR A 92 14.85 -14.00 2.24
CA THR A 92 15.88 -13.46 3.15
C THR A 92 16.38 -12.13 2.60
N LEU A 93 16.10 -11.05 3.33
CA LEU A 93 16.53 -9.71 2.96
C LEU A 93 17.97 -9.46 3.40
N THR A 94 18.81 -9.07 2.45
CA THR A 94 20.19 -8.63 2.72
C THR A 94 20.24 -7.10 2.81
N PRO A 95 21.22 -6.52 3.52
CA PRO A 95 21.41 -5.07 3.55
C PRO A 95 21.50 -4.44 2.14
N ALA A 96 22.18 -5.10 1.20
CA ALA A 96 22.30 -4.61 -0.18
C ALA A 96 20.95 -4.54 -0.92
N LEU A 97 20.09 -5.55 -0.76
CA LEU A 97 18.74 -5.54 -1.33
C LEU A 97 17.88 -4.46 -0.67
N VAL A 98 17.94 -4.34 0.65
CA VAL A 98 17.15 -3.35 1.39
C VAL A 98 17.59 -1.91 1.06
N TYR A 99 18.87 -1.69 0.79
CA TYR A 99 19.37 -0.44 0.22
C TYR A 99 18.71 -0.14 -1.14
N GLN A 100 18.67 -1.11 -2.06
CA GLN A 100 18.02 -0.94 -3.36
C GLN A 100 16.51 -0.66 -3.22
N MET A 101 15.85 -1.32 -2.27
CA MET A 101 14.45 -1.06 -1.93
C MET A 101 14.25 0.39 -1.44
N GLY A 102 15.08 0.86 -0.52
CA GLY A 102 15.05 2.26 -0.04
C GLY A 102 15.23 3.27 -1.17
N TRP A 103 16.20 3.01 -2.06
CA TRP A 103 16.42 3.85 -3.24
C TRP A 103 15.20 3.89 -4.15
N LEU A 104 14.61 2.73 -4.46
CA LEU A 104 13.45 2.62 -5.35
C LEU A 104 12.22 3.33 -4.76
N VAL A 105 11.98 3.20 -3.46
CA VAL A 105 10.89 3.91 -2.76
C VAL A 105 11.12 5.43 -2.80
N SER A 106 12.35 5.88 -2.58
CA SER A 106 12.72 7.30 -2.68
C SER A 106 12.51 7.86 -4.10
N GLN A 107 12.79 7.07 -5.14
CA GLN A 107 12.47 7.45 -6.53
C GLN A 107 10.96 7.53 -6.74
N PHE A 108 10.21 6.53 -6.27
CA PHE A 108 8.74 6.50 -6.38
C PHE A 108 8.09 7.73 -5.73
N HIS A 109 8.48 8.05 -4.48
CA HIS A 109 7.95 9.20 -3.74
C HIS A 109 8.20 10.54 -4.44
N ARG A 110 9.29 10.67 -5.21
CA ARG A 110 9.65 11.89 -5.95
C ARG A 110 9.04 11.96 -7.35
N ALA A 111 8.98 10.83 -8.05
CA ALA A 111 8.59 10.78 -9.46
C ALA A 111 7.07 10.75 -9.66
N VAL A 112 6.33 10.06 -8.79
CA VAL A 112 4.90 9.85 -8.98
C VAL A 112 4.10 11.03 -8.45
N GLN A 113 3.22 11.55 -9.29
CA GLN A 113 2.32 12.65 -8.97
C GLN A 113 0.87 12.17 -8.99
N LEU A 114 0.17 12.36 -7.88
CA LEU A 114 -1.28 12.16 -7.79
C LEU A 114 -2.00 13.50 -7.71
N PRO A 115 -3.24 13.60 -8.23
CA PRO A 115 -4.01 14.84 -8.17
C PRO A 115 -4.17 15.32 -6.73
N THR A 116 -4.16 16.63 -6.53
CA THR A 116 -4.29 17.28 -5.21
C THR A 116 -5.74 17.37 -4.72
N ILE A 117 -6.66 16.60 -5.31
CA ILE A 117 -8.10 16.66 -5.02
C ILE A 117 -8.34 16.23 -3.56
N GLN A 118 -9.28 16.92 -2.89
CA GLN A 118 -9.74 16.69 -1.52
C GLN A 118 -10.25 15.25 -1.32
N ASN A 119 -9.34 14.31 -1.09
CA ASN A 119 -9.61 13.15 -0.28
C ASN A 119 -8.41 12.97 0.63
N LEU A 120 -8.69 13.31 1.89
CA LEU A 120 -7.77 13.67 2.96
C LEU A 120 -6.65 12.64 3.07
N MET A 121 -5.42 13.15 3.22
CA MET A 121 -4.30 12.35 3.71
C MET A 121 -4.83 11.59 4.94
N PRO A 122 -4.98 10.25 4.92
CA PRO A 122 -5.73 9.54 5.96
C PRO A 122 -5.16 9.78 7.37
N VAL A 123 -3.87 10.06 7.45
CA VAL A 123 -3.17 10.53 8.64
C VAL A 123 -3.73 11.83 9.26
N LEU A 124 -4.44 12.67 8.51
CA LEU A 124 -5.08 13.91 8.96
C LEU A 124 -6.60 13.76 9.17
N ASP A 125 -7.13 12.55 8.95
CA ASP A 125 -8.54 12.20 9.10
C ASP A 125 -8.79 11.61 10.49
N PHE A 126 -8.89 12.50 11.48
CA PHE A 126 -9.10 12.13 12.88
C PHE A 126 -10.49 11.51 13.10
N ASP A 127 -11.53 12.04 12.46
CA ASP A 127 -12.90 11.50 12.55
C ASP A 127 -12.96 10.10 11.93
N GLY A 128 -12.30 9.88 10.79
CA GLY A 128 -12.17 8.56 10.19
C GLY A 128 -11.37 7.58 11.04
N MET A 129 -10.42 8.07 11.85
CA MET A 129 -9.72 7.26 12.84
C MET A 129 -10.63 6.86 14.00
N VAL A 130 -11.43 7.79 14.54
CA VAL A 130 -12.45 7.50 15.57
C VAL A 130 -13.38 6.40 15.07
N ALA A 131 -14.00 6.59 13.91
CA ALA A 131 -14.91 5.60 13.34
C ALA A 131 -14.22 4.25 13.07
N ARG A 132 -12.90 4.24 12.81
CA ARG A 132 -12.13 2.99 12.63
C ARG A 132 -11.90 2.27 13.95
N VAL A 133 -11.54 2.99 15.00
CA VAL A 133 -11.38 2.43 16.35
C VAL A 133 -12.73 1.91 16.87
N ASP A 134 -13.83 2.64 16.67
CA ASP A 134 -15.17 2.19 17.10
C ASP A 134 -15.57 0.84 16.47
N ARG A 135 -15.24 0.62 15.19
CA ARG A 135 -15.47 -0.67 14.51
C ARG A 135 -14.64 -1.84 15.05
N LEU A 136 -13.69 -1.57 15.94
CA LEU A 136 -12.87 -2.56 16.61
C LEU A 136 -13.37 -2.86 18.02
N GLU A 137 -14.62 -2.54 18.37
CA GLU A 137 -15.21 -2.80 19.70
C GLU A 137 -15.05 -4.24 20.21
N THR A 138 -15.00 -5.22 19.29
CA THR A 138 -14.82 -6.65 19.61
C THR A 138 -13.35 -7.07 19.69
N SER A 139 -12.40 -6.20 19.33
CA SER A 139 -10.98 -6.50 19.37
C SER A 139 -10.46 -6.51 20.82
N PRO A 140 -9.55 -7.42 21.19
CA PRO A 140 -8.90 -7.38 22.50
C PRO A 140 -8.08 -6.10 22.74
N HIS A 141 -7.75 -5.36 21.68
CA HIS A 141 -6.96 -4.12 21.74
C HIS A 141 -7.83 -2.85 21.85
N TYR A 142 -9.16 -2.97 21.85
CA TYR A 142 -10.06 -1.82 21.75
C TYR A 142 -9.85 -0.77 22.86
N SER A 143 -9.77 -1.19 24.11
CA SER A 143 -9.62 -0.27 25.26
C SER A 143 -8.33 0.54 25.21
N GLU A 144 -7.23 -0.10 24.80
CA GLU A 144 -5.93 0.54 24.60
C GLU A 144 -5.98 1.53 23.43
N LEU A 145 -6.58 1.14 22.30
CA LEU A 145 -6.77 2.01 21.14
C LEU A 145 -7.58 3.26 21.47
N VAL A 146 -8.69 3.12 22.21
CA VAL A 146 -9.53 4.26 22.65
C VAL A 146 -8.72 5.21 23.53
N THR A 147 -7.96 4.69 24.49
CA THR A 147 -7.15 5.49 25.41
C THR A 147 -6.08 6.28 24.66
N LEU A 148 -5.33 5.61 23.78
CA LEU A 148 -4.27 6.24 22.98
C LEU A 148 -4.86 7.26 21.99
N LEU A 149 -5.97 6.92 21.33
CA LEU A 149 -6.63 7.82 20.39
C LEU A 149 -7.05 9.12 21.08
N GLN A 150 -7.65 9.06 22.26
CA GLN A 150 -8.06 10.26 23.00
C GLN A 150 -6.88 11.21 23.25
N TYR A 151 -5.72 10.67 23.64
CA TYR A 151 -4.50 11.46 23.85
C TYR A 151 -4.10 12.28 22.60
N PHE A 152 -4.23 11.69 21.40
CA PHE A 152 -3.90 12.36 20.14
C PHE A 152 -5.01 13.31 19.68
N LEU A 153 -6.28 13.01 19.95
CA LEU A 153 -7.40 13.92 19.67
C LEU A 153 -7.26 15.22 20.45
N ASP A 154 -6.87 15.15 21.73
CA ASP A 154 -6.57 16.33 22.55
C ASP A 154 -5.43 17.19 21.98
N ARG A 155 -4.58 16.59 21.12
CA ARG A 155 -3.39 17.20 20.50
C ARG A 155 -3.52 17.36 18.99
N GLN A 156 -4.70 17.22 18.42
CA GLN A 156 -4.89 17.23 16.96
C GLN A 156 -4.35 18.50 16.30
N THR A 157 -4.49 19.66 16.94
CA THR A 157 -3.98 20.95 16.43
C THR A 157 -2.46 20.96 16.37
N MET A 158 -1.78 20.42 17.39
CA MET A 158 -0.32 20.28 17.41
C MET A 158 0.15 19.30 16.33
N LEU A 159 -0.52 18.16 16.19
CA LEU A 159 -0.25 17.18 15.14
C LEU A 159 -0.37 17.79 13.75
N ARG A 160 -1.48 18.49 13.45
CA ARG A 160 -1.69 19.17 12.17
C ARG A 160 -0.57 20.17 11.88
N ARG A 161 -0.17 20.98 12.88
CA ARG A 161 0.93 21.95 12.72
C ARG A 161 2.26 21.27 12.46
N ALA A 162 2.59 20.21 13.20
CA ALA A 162 3.82 19.46 13.04
C ALA A 162 3.91 18.79 11.66
N LEU A 163 2.80 18.19 11.22
CA LEU A 163 2.67 17.53 9.92
C LEU A 163 2.70 18.52 8.75
N ALA A 164 2.15 19.72 8.90
CA ALA A 164 2.19 20.75 7.86
C ALA A 164 3.63 21.22 7.50
N GLN A 165 4.61 20.97 8.36
CA GLN A 165 6.03 21.27 8.11
C GLN A 165 6.76 20.13 7.38
N GLN A 166 6.09 19.00 7.14
CA GLN A 166 6.69 17.81 6.55
C GLN A 166 6.38 17.73 5.06
N PRO A 167 7.31 17.24 4.23
CA PRO A 167 7.07 17.08 2.81
C PRO A 167 5.97 16.05 2.57
N VAL A 168 4.97 16.44 1.79
CA VAL A 168 3.93 15.53 1.31
C VAL A 168 4.42 14.87 0.03
N VAL A 169 4.41 13.55 0.01
CA VAL A 169 4.81 12.74 -1.14
C VAL A 169 3.65 11.87 -1.61
N THR A 170 3.81 11.24 -2.77
CA THR A 170 2.96 10.12 -3.16
C THR A 170 3.50 8.86 -2.48
N LEU A 171 2.71 8.29 -1.58
CA LEU A 171 2.93 6.99 -0.96
C LEU A 171 2.43 5.87 -1.87
N HIS A 172 3.08 4.72 -1.82
CA HIS A 172 2.58 3.46 -2.35
C HIS A 172 1.34 3.01 -1.56
N GLY A 173 1.32 3.24 -0.25
CA GLY A 173 0.17 2.98 0.63
C GLY A 173 -0.09 1.51 0.97
N ASP A 174 0.80 0.62 0.53
CA ASP A 174 0.82 -0.81 0.82
C ASP A 174 2.23 -1.40 0.68
N MET A 175 3.21 -0.72 1.25
CA MET A 175 4.59 -1.16 1.20
C MET A 175 4.78 -2.51 1.89
N GLY A 176 5.45 -3.43 1.21
CA GLY A 176 5.82 -4.75 1.72
C GLY A 176 6.67 -5.50 0.71
N THR A 177 7.49 -6.48 1.14
CA THR A 177 8.39 -7.21 0.22
C THR A 177 7.68 -7.83 -0.99
N ARG A 178 6.41 -8.24 -0.81
CA ARG A 178 5.56 -8.80 -1.88
C ARG A 178 5.33 -7.86 -3.07
N ASN A 179 5.46 -6.55 -2.87
CA ASN A 179 5.26 -5.54 -3.90
C ASN A 179 6.57 -5.13 -4.59
N PHE A 180 7.70 -5.68 -4.14
CA PHE A 180 8.97 -5.62 -4.86
C PHE A 180 9.12 -6.86 -5.73
N ARG A 181 9.47 -6.65 -7.01
CA ARG A 181 9.67 -7.72 -7.99
C ARG A 181 10.91 -7.47 -8.82
N TYR A 182 11.43 -8.51 -9.45
CA TYR A 182 12.40 -8.36 -10.52
C TYR A 182 11.73 -8.41 -11.89
N HIS A 183 12.13 -7.49 -12.76
CA HIS A 183 11.85 -7.49 -14.19
C HIS A 183 13.19 -7.36 -14.91
N HIS A 184 13.59 -8.39 -15.66
CA HIS A 184 14.90 -8.47 -16.33
C HIS A 184 16.09 -8.09 -15.41
N GLY A 185 16.08 -8.62 -14.17
CA GLY A 185 17.13 -8.36 -13.18
C GLY A 185 17.07 -6.99 -12.50
N GLN A 186 16.12 -6.12 -12.87
CA GLN A 186 15.91 -4.82 -12.24
C GLN A 186 14.79 -4.89 -11.21
N LEU A 187 15.02 -4.31 -10.04
CA LEU A 187 14.02 -4.21 -8.98
C LEU A 187 12.95 -3.17 -9.36
N VAL A 188 11.67 -3.55 -9.26
CA VAL A 188 10.51 -2.71 -9.57
C VAL A 188 9.45 -2.81 -8.46
N LEU A 189 8.63 -1.76 -8.33
CA LEU A 189 7.44 -1.75 -7.49
C LEU A 189 6.19 -2.08 -8.33
N ILE A 190 5.19 -2.68 -7.70
CA ILE A 190 3.90 -3.03 -8.31
C ILE A 190 2.74 -2.88 -7.30
N ASP A 191 1.50 -2.96 -7.79
CA ASP A 191 0.28 -2.96 -6.99
C ASP A 191 0.02 -1.61 -6.31
N PHE A 192 -0.18 -0.60 -7.15
CA PHE A 192 -0.32 0.80 -6.75
C PHE A 192 -1.76 1.21 -6.39
N GLU A 193 -2.71 0.29 -6.33
CA GLU A 193 -4.13 0.60 -6.09
C GLU A 193 -4.41 1.36 -4.77
N ARG A 194 -3.47 1.31 -3.82
CA ARG A 194 -3.53 2.00 -2.52
C ARG A 194 -2.70 3.28 -2.45
N ALA A 195 -2.08 3.67 -3.57
CA ALA A 195 -1.26 4.85 -3.63
C ALA A 195 -2.07 6.11 -3.32
N ARG A 196 -1.48 6.99 -2.53
CA ARG A 196 -2.15 8.18 -1.98
C ARG A 196 -1.13 9.23 -1.59
N ARG A 197 -1.58 10.46 -1.36
CA ARG A 197 -0.73 11.49 -0.77
C ARG A 197 -0.60 11.26 0.74
N GLY A 198 0.59 11.45 1.28
CA GLY A 198 0.88 11.23 2.69
C GLY A 198 2.31 11.63 3.07
N TYR A 199 2.75 11.19 4.23
CA TYR A 199 4.11 11.41 4.72
C TYR A 199 4.92 10.14 4.57
N ALA A 200 6.13 10.24 4.02
CA ALA A 200 6.93 9.08 3.62
C ALA A 200 7.16 8.03 4.70
N LEU A 201 7.17 8.42 5.98
CA LEU A 201 7.31 7.49 7.10
C LEU A 201 6.12 6.51 7.20
N GLU A 202 4.92 6.87 6.75
CA GLU A 202 3.75 5.97 6.70
C GLU A 202 4.03 4.67 5.92
N ASP A 203 4.73 4.79 4.79
CA ASP A 203 5.09 3.66 3.94
C ASP A 203 6.23 2.83 4.54
N CYS A 204 7.08 3.45 5.37
CA CYS A 204 8.24 2.81 5.96
C CYS A 204 7.88 2.01 7.22
N LEU A 205 6.96 2.50 8.05
CA LEU A 205 6.66 1.89 9.35
C LEU A 205 6.22 0.44 9.21
N LYS A 206 5.17 0.15 8.42
CA LYS A 206 4.69 -1.23 8.24
C LYS A 206 5.81 -2.14 7.73
N PHE A 207 6.56 -1.71 6.71
CA PHE A 207 7.69 -2.45 6.16
C PHE A 207 8.77 -2.76 7.20
N PHE A 208 9.07 -1.82 8.10
CA PHE A 208 10.10 -2.01 9.12
C PHE A 208 9.70 -3.01 10.20
N PHE A 209 8.44 -3.04 10.60
CA PHE A 209 7.94 -4.02 11.57
C PHE A 209 7.68 -5.37 10.91
N GLU A 210 6.94 -5.41 9.80
CA GLU A 210 6.51 -6.65 9.15
C GLU A 210 7.67 -7.38 8.45
N ASP A 211 8.37 -6.71 7.54
CA ASP A 211 9.35 -7.36 6.66
C ASP A 211 10.78 -7.29 7.21
N LEU A 212 11.17 -6.17 7.82
CA LEU A 212 12.52 -6.02 8.38
C LEU A 212 12.61 -6.50 9.84
N GLN A 213 11.48 -6.76 10.50
CA GLN A 213 11.41 -7.24 11.88
C GLN A 213 12.25 -6.39 12.85
N GLN A 214 12.20 -5.07 12.67
CA GLN A 214 12.95 -4.09 13.46
C GLN A 214 14.48 -4.29 13.47
N ARG A 215 15.06 -5.06 12.53
CA ARG A 215 16.51 -5.28 12.46
C ARG A 215 17.23 -3.99 12.07
N SER A 216 17.97 -3.42 13.03
CA SER A 216 18.67 -2.14 12.88
C SER A 216 19.56 -2.07 11.63
N VAL A 217 20.31 -3.12 11.33
CA VAL A 217 21.19 -3.19 10.14
C VAL A 217 20.40 -3.05 8.83
N LEU A 218 19.21 -3.64 8.74
CA LEU A 218 18.37 -3.54 7.54
C LEU A 218 17.70 -2.17 7.45
N ILE A 219 17.19 -1.65 8.56
CA ILE A 219 16.60 -0.30 8.60
C ILE A 219 17.64 0.77 8.21
N GLN A 220 18.86 0.66 8.72
CA GLN A 220 19.97 1.56 8.34
C GLN A 220 20.29 1.45 6.85
N ALA A 221 20.32 0.24 6.30
CA ALA A 221 20.54 0.04 4.87
C ALA A 221 19.40 0.66 4.03
N PHE A 222 18.14 0.53 4.47
CA PHE A 222 17.00 1.16 3.82
C PHE A 222 17.17 2.68 3.78
N TRP A 223 17.47 3.31 4.92
CA TRP A 223 17.66 4.76 4.99
C TRP A 223 18.85 5.24 4.17
N ALA A 224 19.95 4.49 4.16
CA ALA A 224 21.10 4.77 3.31
C ALA A 224 20.71 4.78 1.82
N GLY A 225 19.88 3.83 1.39
CA GLY A 225 19.36 3.79 0.02
C GLY A 225 18.34 4.88 -0.28
N TYR A 226 17.46 5.17 0.68
CA TYR A 226 16.43 6.20 0.57
C TYR A 226 17.03 7.61 0.39
N GLY A 227 18.20 7.85 1.01
CA GLY A 227 18.98 9.07 0.85
C GLY A 227 18.51 10.25 1.70
N ALA A 228 17.62 10.01 2.67
CA ALA A 228 17.21 10.99 3.65
C ALA A 228 16.85 10.28 4.96
N ASP A 229 17.30 10.84 6.07
CA ASP A 229 16.73 10.51 7.38
C ASP A 229 15.48 11.37 7.58
N LEU A 230 14.31 10.72 7.56
CA LEU A 230 13.03 11.40 7.74
C LEU A 230 12.86 11.78 9.21
N GLN A 231 13.43 12.93 9.57
CA GLN A 231 13.30 13.52 10.90
C GLN A 231 11.85 13.97 11.15
N MET A 232 11.08 13.07 11.75
CA MET A 232 9.71 13.32 12.20
C MET A 232 9.69 13.66 13.70
N PRO A 233 8.92 14.68 14.13
CA PRO A 233 8.73 14.96 15.55
C PRO A 233 8.22 13.72 16.31
N PRO A 234 8.64 13.48 17.56
CA PRO A 234 8.22 12.30 18.32
C PRO A 234 6.70 12.11 18.37
N LEU A 235 5.94 13.17 18.65
CA LEU A 235 4.47 13.12 18.66
C LEU A 235 3.87 12.63 17.33
N VAL A 236 4.46 13.03 16.20
CA VAL A 236 4.04 12.57 14.87
C VAL A 236 4.37 11.10 14.67
N LYS A 237 5.58 10.66 15.03
CA LYS A 237 5.96 9.25 14.95
C LYS A 237 4.98 8.36 15.74
N GLN A 238 4.63 8.77 16.95
CA GLN A 238 3.66 8.04 17.79
C GLN A 238 2.26 7.99 17.17
N TRP A 239 1.80 9.10 16.58
CA TRP A 239 0.53 9.13 15.84
C TRP A 239 0.53 8.20 14.63
N LEU A 240 1.62 8.17 13.86
CA LEU A 240 1.75 7.29 12.70
C LEU A 240 1.78 5.80 13.10
N LEU A 241 2.44 5.47 14.22
CA LEU A 241 2.43 4.12 14.78
C LEU A 241 1.01 3.68 15.14
N LEU A 242 0.25 4.51 15.86
CA LEU A 242 -1.15 4.22 16.22
C LEU A 242 -2.03 4.03 14.97
N GLN A 243 -1.89 4.90 13.97
CA GLN A 243 -2.61 4.77 12.70
C GLN A 243 -2.32 3.46 11.99
N CYS A 244 -1.04 3.07 11.95
CA CYS A 244 -0.62 1.85 11.28
C CYS A 244 -1.09 0.59 12.01
N SER A 245 -0.92 0.51 13.34
CA SER A 245 -1.38 -0.63 14.15
C SER A 245 -2.90 -0.79 14.07
N THR A 246 -3.66 0.30 14.14
CA THR A 246 -5.13 0.28 13.97
C THR A 246 -5.53 -0.21 12.57
N GLY A 247 -4.76 0.14 11.55
CA GLY A 247 -4.95 -0.38 10.19
C GLY A 247 -4.76 -1.91 10.10
N ILE A 248 -3.78 -2.45 10.82
CA ILE A 248 -3.54 -3.90 10.95
C ILE A 248 -4.73 -4.56 11.65
N PHE A 249 -5.15 -4.04 12.82
CA PHE A 249 -6.29 -4.57 13.56
C PHE A 249 -7.60 -4.56 12.75
N THR A 250 -7.81 -3.52 11.94
CA THR A 250 -8.96 -3.44 11.02
C THR A 250 -8.97 -4.56 9.99
N TYR A 251 -7.80 -4.96 9.51
CA TYR A 251 -7.67 -6.08 8.58
C TYR A 251 -7.89 -7.42 9.30
N VAL A 252 -7.22 -7.66 10.44
CA VAL A 252 -7.30 -8.97 11.11
C VAL A 252 -8.67 -9.26 11.73
N ASN A 253 -9.44 -8.20 12.05
CA ASN A 253 -10.84 -8.34 12.47
C ASN A 253 -11.77 -8.86 11.35
N GLN A 254 -11.34 -8.77 10.09
CA GLN A 254 -12.09 -9.29 8.93
C GLN A 254 -11.52 -10.62 8.42
N ILE A 255 -10.21 -10.80 8.52
CA ILE A 255 -9.49 -11.98 8.03
C ILE A 255 -8.46 -12.37 9.08
N ALA A 256 -8.69 -13.49 9.77
CA ALA A 256 -7.78 -13.96 10.80
C ALA A 256 -6.36 -14.18 10.24
N ASP A 257 -5.40 -13.44 10.77
CA ASP A 257 -3.97 -13.55 10.45
C ASP A 257 -3.16 -13.27 11.73
N PRO A 258 -2.90 -14.31 12.55
CA PRO A 258 -2.21 -14.14 13.82
C PRO A 258 -0.79 -13.58 13.68
N SER A 259 -0.14 -13.85 12.55
CA SER A 259 1.21 -13.35 12.28
C SER A 259 1.21 -11.84 12.04
N PHE A 260 0.23 -11.35 11.29
CA PHE A 260 0.07 -9.93 11.04
C PHE A 260 -0.50 -9.19 12.25
N GLU A 261 -1.39 -9.82 13.03
CA GLU A 261 -1.86 -9.27 14.30
C GLU A 261 -0.71 -9.01 15.28
N ALA A 262 0.25 -9.95 15.39
CA ALA A 262 1.43 -9.78 16.23
C ALA A 262 2.28 -8.56 15.83
N VAL A 263 2.41 -8.27 14.53
CA VAL A 263 3.04 -7.03 14.04
C VAL A 263 2.28 -5.80 14.54
N GLY A 264 0.95 -5.83 14.48
CA GLY A 264 0.10 -4.76 15.02
C GLY A 264 0.30 -4.53 16.51
N VAL A 265 0.40 -5.60 17.30
CA VAL A 265 0.68 -5.55 18.74
C VAL A 265 2.06 -4.95 19.01
N GLU A 266 3.09 -5.39 18.30
CA GLU A 266 4.45 -4.84 18.44
C GLU A 266 4.48 -3.34 18.12
N MET A 267 3.79 -2.92 17.06
CA MET A 267 3.66 -1.51 16.70
C MET A 267 2.92 -0.70 17.75
N LEU A 268 1.82 -1.24 18.31
CA LEU A 268 1.03 -0.58 19.34
C LEU A 268 1.83 -0.40 20.63
N ALA A 269 2.61 -1.41 21.03
CA ALA A 269 3.45 -1.37 22.22
C ALA A 269 4.55 -0.28 22.15
N GLN A 270 4.93 0.15 20.94
CA GLN A 270 5.87 1.27 20.74
C GLN A 270 5.19 2.65 20.86
N VAL A 271 3.85 2.70 20.91
CA VAL A 271 3.08 3.92 21.11
C VAL A 271 3.21 4.37 22.55
N THR A 272 4.21 5.21 22.83
CA THR A 272 4.41 5.76 24.17
C THR A 272 3.74 7.12 24.29
N LEU A 273 2.91 7.27 25.32
CA LEU A 273 2.47 8.58 25.78
C LEU A 273 3.63 9.17 26.59
N PRO A 274 4.17 10.36 26.23
CA PRO A 274 5.02 11.10 27.15
C PRO A 274 4.33 11.18 28.50
N ASN A 275 5.00 10.66 29.54
CA ASN A 275 4.51 10.67 30.91
C ASN A 275 3.96 12.07 31.27
N HIS A 276 2.97 12.08 32.15
CA HIS A 276 2.77 13.21 33.06
C HIS A 276 4.10 13.61 33.72
#